data_AF-A0A1Q3YW50-F1
#
_entry.id   AF-A0A1Q3YW50-F1
#
_cell.length_a   1.000
_cell.length_b   1.000
_cell.length_c   1.000
_cell.angle_alpha   90.00
_cell.angle_beta   90.00
_cell.angle_gamma   90.00
#
_symmetry.space_group_name_H-M   'P 1'
#
loop_
_entity.id
_entity.type
_entity.pdbx_description
1 polymer ?
#
loop_
_entity_poly.entity_id
_entity_poly.type
_entity_poly.pdbx_seq_one_letter_code
_entity_poly.pdbx_strand_id
1 'polypeptide(L)'
;MRQSKAQKATTERVMHEFKQGELKSSSGQKVKSRKQAVAIALSESGSTNRKSPRKNRATLSRTKSKERHGRTAEAEKEGRSAQRRTLAKGAAGARRRRSTGASGRVSGPTKAELYERARKRNIEGRSKMSKGELQRALGGGR
;
A
#
# COMPACT_ATOMS: atom_id res chain seq x y z
N MET A 1 5.60 28.50 -31.60
CA MET A 1 6.47 27.32 -31.38
C MET A 1 5.63 26.12 -30.99
N ARG A 2 5.92 24.94 -31.54
CA ARG A 2 5.24 23.69 -31.15
C ARG A 2 5.89 23.13 -29.87
N GLN A 3 5.08 22.67 -28.92
CA GLN A 3 5.58 22.03 -27.70
C GLN A 3 6.29 20.70 -28.02
N SER A 4 7.34 20.38 -27.25
CA SER A 4 8.02 19.08 -27.34
C SER A 4 7.16 17.94 -26.78
N LYS A 5 7.46 16.69 -27.15
CA LYS A 5 6.78 15.50 -26.60
C LYS A 5 6.80 15.47 -25.07
N ALA A 6 7.94 15.83 -24.46
CA ALA A 6 8.08 15.88 -23.01
C ALA A 6 7.18 16.94 -22.36
N GLN A 7 7.03 18.10 -22.99
CA GLN A 7 6.15 19.18 -22.51
C GLN A 7 4.67 18.78 -22.62
N LYS A 8 4.29 18.12 -23.72
CA LYS A 8 2.94 17.58 -23.91
C LYS A 8 2.61 16.53 -22.85
N ALA A 9 3.50 15.57 -22.62
CA ALA A 9 3.29 14.54 -21.61
C ALA A 9 3.08 15.11 -20.19
N THR A 10 3.85 16.13 -19.80
CA THR A 10 3.64 16.80 -18.50
C THR A 10 2.32 17.56 -18.47
N THR A 11 1.93 18.21 -19.57
CA THR A 11 0.65 18.91 -19.67
C THR A 11 -0.52 17.93 -19.55
N GLU A 12 -0.45 16.81 -20.26
CA GLU A 12 -1.43 15.73 -20.24
C GLU A 12 -1.57 15.13 -18.84
N ARG A 13 -0.45 14.83 -18.15
CA ARG A 13 -0.46 14.35 -16.76
C ARG A 13 -1.18 15.33 -15.83
N VAL A 14 -0.79 16.60 -15.83
CA VAL A 14 -1.41 17.61 -14.95
C VAL A 14 -2.91 17.73 -15.21
N MET A 15 -3.32 17.70 -16.49
CA MET A 15 -4.73 17.75 -16.86
C MET A 15 -5.47 16.45 -16.52
N HIS A 16 -4.78 15.30 -16.51
CA HIS A 16 -5.32 14.05 -16.01
C HIS A 16 -5.58 14.14 -14.50
N GLU A 17 -4.60 14.58 -13.71
CA GLU A 17 -4.76 14.80 -12.26
C GLU A 17 -5.90 15.79 -11.95
N PHE A 18 -6.05 16.83 -12.76
CA PHE A 18 -7.20 17.75 -12.64
C PHE A 18 -8.52 17.05 -12.95
N LYS A 19 -8.59 16.25 -14.02
CA LYS A 19 -9.78 15.47 -14.38
C LYS A 19 -10.18 14.49 -13.28
N GLN A 20 -9.21 13.93 -12.55
CA GLN A 20 -9.44 13.07 -11.39
C GLN A 20 -9.76 13.83 -10.09
N GLY A 21 -9.70 15.17 -10.09
CA GLY A 21 -9.95 16.00 -8.91
C GLY A 21 -8.83 15.96 -7.87
N GLU A 22 -7.61 15.65 -8.31
CA GLU A 22 -6.43 15.41 -7.46
C GLU A 22 -5.40 16.53 -7.54
N LEU A 23 -5.44 17.33 -8.62
CA LEU A 23 -4.51 18.43 -8.80
C LEU A 23 -4.59 19.42 -7.63
N LYS A 24 -3.44 19.68 -7.01
CA LYS A 24 -3.28 20.66 -5.93
C LYS A 24 -2.51 21.87 -6.42
N SER A 25 -2.89 23.03 -5.91
CA SER A 25 -2.12 24.27 -6.06
C SER A 25 -0.90 24.28 -5.13
N SER A 26 -0.04 25.28 -5.28
CA SER A 26 1.13 25.46 -4.40
C SER A 26 0.78 25.67 -2.93
N SER A 27 -0.44 26.15 -2.62
CA SER A 27 -0.94 26.27 -1.24
C SER A 27 -1.50 24.96 -0.69
N GLY A 28 -1.48 23.87 -1.47
CA GLY A 28 -2.06 22.57 -1.11
C GLY A 28 -3.56 22.45 -1.33
N GLN A 29 -4.25 23.54 -1.65
CA GLN A 29 -5.68 23.52 -1.96
C GLN A 29 -5.96 22.84 -3.30
N LYS A 30 -7.04 22.07 -3.37
CA LYS A 30 -7.50 21.42 -4.61
C LYS A 30 -7.87 22.45 -5.67
N VAL A 31 -7.42 22.22 -6.89
CA VAL A 31 -7.71 23.09 -8.04
C VAL A 31 -9.11 22.78 -8.54
N LYS A 32 -9.97 23.81 -8.55
CA LYS A 32 -11.38 23.67 -8.97
C LYS A 32 -11.63 24.16 -10.40
N SER A 33 -10.85 25.13 -10.88
CA SER A 33 -11.08 25.75 -12.19
C SER A 33 -10.14 25.18 -13.26
N ARG A 34 -10.70 24.87 -14.44
CA ARG A 34 -9.91 24.40 -15.60
C ARG A 34 -8.86 25.42 -16.03
N LYS A 35 -9.18 26.71 -15.96
CA LYS A 35 -8.25 27.81 -16.26
C LYS A 35 -7.00 27.76 -15.39
N GLN A 36 -7.18 27.53 -14.08
CA GLN A 36 -6.06 27.39 -13.15
C GLN A 36 -5.26 26.11 -13.43
N ALA A 37 -5.93 25.00 -13.73
CA ALA A 37 -5.25 23.75 -14.12
C ALA A 37 -4.38 23.92 -15.36
N VAL A 38 -4.89 24.59 -16.40
CA VAL A 38 -4.13 24.92 -17.62
C VAL A 38 -2.92 25.81 -17.29
N ALA A 39 -3.09 26.81 -16.43
CA ALA A 39 -1.98 27.67 -16.01
C ALA A 39 -0.88 26.89 -15.27
N ILE A 40 -1.26 25.95 -14.40
CA ILE A 40 -0.33 25.05 -13.71
C ILE A 40 0.37 24.14 -14.74
N ALA A 41 -0.38 23.53 -15.65
CA ALA A 41 0.16 22.64 -16.68
C ALA A 41 1.20 23.34 -17.59
N LEU A 42 0.93 24.58 -18.00
CA LEU A 42 1.87 25.39 -18.78
C LEU A 42 3.11 25.81 -17.96
N SER A 43 2.95 26.07 -16.67
CA SER A 43 4.06 26.40 -15.77
C SER A 43 4.95 25.17 -15.52
N GLU A 44 4.36 24.01 -15.20
CA GLU A 44 5.07 22.76 -14.91
C GLU A 44 5.78 22.18 -16.14
N SER A 45 5.16 22.30 -17.32
CA SER A 45 5.77 21.89 -18.59
C SER A 45 6.83 22.88 -19.09
N GLY A 46 7.02 24.02 -18.43
CA GLY A 46 7.93 25.06 -18.91
C GLY A 46 7.52 25.62 -20.28
N SER A 47 6.22 25.73 -20.54
CA SER A 47 5.66 26.25 -21.80
C SER A 47 5.00 27.63 -21.63
N THR A 48 5.10 28.22 -20.45
CA THR A 48 4.56 29.56 -20.18
C THR A 48 5.38 30.64 -20.87
N ASN A 49 4.68 31.65 -21.38
CA ASN A 49 5.28 32.88 -21.92
C ASN A 49 5.73 33.87 -20.83
N ARG A 50 5.43 33.62 -19.54
CA ARG A 50 5.77 34.52 -18.42
C ARG A 50 7.21 34.38 -17.91
N LYS A 51 7.96 33.40 -18.40
CA LYS A 51 9.32 33.08 -17.92
C LYS A 51 10.26 32.95 -19.10
N SER A 52 11.55 33.22 -18.86
CA SER A 52 12.59 33.06 -19.89
C SER A 52 12.75 31.59 -20.29
N PRO A 53 13.23 31.31 -21.53
CA PRO A 53 13.46 29.93 -22.00
C PRO A 53 14.34 29.09 -21.05
N ARG A 54 15.36 29.70 -20.44
CA ARG A 54 16.24 29.04 -19.46
C ARG A 54 15.48 28.62 -18.20
N LYS A 55 14.64 29.49 -17.64
CA LYS A 55 13.80 29.19 -16.46
C LYS A 55 12.75 28.13 -16.76
N ASN A 56 12.19 28.16 -17.96
CA ASN A 56 11.25 27.17 -18.46
C ASN A 56 11.88 25.78 -18.57
N ARG A 57 13.08 25.68 -19.16
CA ARG A 57 13.83 24.41 -19.25
C ARG A 57 14.18 23.86 -17.87
N ALA A 58 14.61 24.71 -16.94
CA ALA A 58 14.91 24.32 -15.57
C ALA A 58 13.67 23.80 -14.83
N THR A 59 12.51 24.45 -15.05
CA THR A 59 11.23 24.03 -14.45
C THR A 59 10.81 22.66 -14.98
N LEU A 60 10.82 22.47 -16.31
CA LEU A 60 10.51 21.18 -16.93
C LEU A 60 11.43 20.06 -16.41
N SER A 61 12.73 20.31 -16.32
CA SER A 61 13.70 19.34 -15.77
C SER A 61 13.37 18.97 -14.32
N ARG A 62 13.05 19.97 -13.48
CA ARG A 62 12.63 19.75 -12.09
C ARG A 62 11.36 18.92 -12.01
N THR A 63 10.35 19.23 -12.84
CA THR A 63 9.08 18.50 -12.90
C THR A 63 9.33 17.05 -13.30
N LYS A 64 10.10 16.80 -14.37
CA LYS A 64 10.45 15.45 -14.82
C LYS A 64 11.20 14.64 -13.76
N SER A 65 12.10 15.28 -13.02
CA SER A 65 12.78 14.64 -11.90
C SER A 65 11.77 14.20 -10.82
N LYS A 66 10.83 15.08 -10.43
CA LYS A 66 9.77 14.73 -9.47
C LYS A 66 8.88 13.58 -9.96
N GLU A 67 8.50 13.60 -11.24
CA GLU A 67 7.72 12.54 -11.89
C GLU A 67 8.45 11.19 -11.79
N ARG A 68 9.75 11.13 -12.13
CA ARG A 68 10.56 9.90 -12.01
C ARG A 68 10.66 9.38 -10.59
N HIS A 69 10.68 10.26 -9.61
CA HIS A 69 10.76 9.90 -8.18
C HIS A 69 9.40 9.61 -7.54
N GLY A 70 8.30 9.56 -8.31
CA GLY A 70 6.97 9.26 -7.78
C GLY A 70 6.45 10.31 -6.78
N ARG A 71 6.88 11.56 -6.91
CA ARG A 71 6.47 12.67 -6.03
C ARG A 71 5.30 13.48 -6.61
N THR A 72 4.46 12.84 -7.41
CA THR A 72 3.24 13.44 -7.99
C THR A 72 2.03 13.11 -7.11
N ALA A 73 0.97 13.92 -7.22
CA ALA A 73 -0.25 13.70 -6.43
C ALA A 73 -0.88 12.32 -6.72
N GLU A 74 -0.80 11.88 -7.98
CA GLU A 74 -1.23 10.56 -8.43
C GLU A 74 -0.44 9.44 -7.73
N ALA A 75 0.89 9.51 -7.73
CA ALA A 75 1.76 8.52 -7.08
C ALA A 75 1.53 8.45 -5.55
N GLU A 76 1.27 9.58 -4.89
CA GLU A 76 0.91 9.60 -3.47
C GLU A 76 -0.42 8.88 -3.21
N LYS A 77 -1.44 9.09 -4.06
CA LYS A 77 -2.75 8.44 -3.92
C LYS A 77 -2.65 6.94 -4.24
N GLU A 78 -1.94 6.57 -5.29
CA GLU A 78 -1.67 5.18 -5.64
C GLU A 78 -0.98 4.48 -4.47
N GLY A 79 0.08 5.07 -3.91
CA GLY A 79 0.76 4.57 -2.72
C GLY A 79 -0.18 4.38 -1.52
N ARG A 80 -1.03 5.38 -1.22
CA ARG A 80 -2.05 5.28 -0.16
C ARG A 80 -3.09 4.19 -0.45
N SER A 81 -3.50 4.03 -1.71
CA SER A 81 -4.47 3.02 -2.11
C SER A 81 -3.90 1.60 -2.03
N ALA A 82 -2.63 1.43 -2.42
CA ALA A 82 -1.88 0.20 -2.30
C ALA A 82 -1.69 -0.15 -0.82
N GLN A 83 -1.28 0.81 0.01
CA GLN A 83 -1.17 0.65 1.45
C GLN A 83 -2.52 0.29 2.10
N ARG A 84 -3.61 0.94 1.70
CA ARG A 84 -4.96 0.58 2.19
C ARG A 84 -5.34 -0.85 1.78
N ARG A 85 -4.97 -1.29 0.58
CA ARG A 85 -5.22 -2.65 0.08
C ARG A 85 -4.40 -3.70 0.83
N THR A 86 -3.12 -3.43 1.12
CA THR A 86 -2.28 -4.35 1.90
C THR A 86 -2.80 -4.48 3.33
N LEU A 87 -3.18 -3.37 3.97
CA LEU A 87 -3.81 -3.36 5.29
C LEU A 87 -5.14 -4.12 5.29
N ALA A 88 -6.00 -3.91 4.27
CA ALA A 88 -7.26 -4.63 4.14
C ALA A 88 -7.05 -6.15 3.96
N LYS A 89 -6.05 -6.56 3.17
CA LYS A 89 -5.69 -7.98 3.01
C LYS A 89 -5.16 -8.59 4.32
N GLY A 90 -4.35 -7.84 5.08
CA GLY A 90 -3.89 -8.23 6.42
C GLY A 90 -5.05 -8.39 7.40
N ALA A 91 -5.99 -7.44 7.41
CA ALA A 91 -7.19 -7.50 8.24
C ALA A 91 -8.12 -8.67 7.87
N ALA A 92 -8.29 -8.96 6.58
CA ALA A 92 -9.04 -10.12 6.10
C ALA A 92 -8.37 -11.45 6.50
N GLY A 93 -7.04 -11.53 6.41
CA GLY A 93 -6.27 -12.68 6.91
C GLY A 93 -6.41 -12.88 8.42
N ALA A 94 -6.41 -11.80 9.20
CA ALA A 94 -6.64 -11.83 10.65
C ALA A 94 -8.09 -12.22 11.01
N ARG A 95 -9.08 -11.82 10.23
CA ARG A 95 -10.49 -12.26 10.39
C ARG A 95 -10.65 -13.75 10.04
N ARG A 96 -10.01 -14.23 8.97
CA ARG A 96 -10.02 -15.66 8.60
C ARG A 96 -9.37 -16.54 9.66
N ARG A 97 -8.27 -16.08 10.29
CA ARG A 97 -7.65 -16.77 11.44
C ARG A 97 -8.59 -16.84 12.66
N ARG A 98 -9.40 -15.80 12.89
CA ARG A 98 -10.41 -15.80 13.96
C ARG A 98 -11.60 -16.72 13.64
N SER A 99 -12.04 -16.81 12.38
CA SER A 99 -13.14 -17.71 12.01
C SER A 99 -12.72 -19.18 11.99
N THR A 100 -11.48 -19.50 11.60
CA THR A 100 -10.91 -20.84 11.79
C THR A 100 -10.50 -21.13 13.24
N GLY A 101 -10.47 -20.11 14.11
CA GLY A 101 -10.27 -20.24 15.56
C GLY A 101 -11.57 -20.24 16.37
N ALA A 102 -12.73 -20.12 15.71
CA ALA A 102 -14.06 -20.04 16.33
C ALA A 102 -14.99 -21.19 15.90
N SER A 103 -14.43 -22.29 15.39
CA SER A 103 -15.09 -23.61 15.42
C SER A 103 -14.29 -24.53 16.32
N GLY A 104 -14.83 -24.84 17.48
CA GLY A 104 -14.29 -25.87 18.35
C GLY A 104 -14.03 -25.37 19.75
N ARG A 105 -15.11 -25.29 20.52
CA ARG A 105 -15.08 -25.89 21.85
C ARG A 105 -14.81 -27.40 21.67
N VAL A 106 -13.62 -27.77 21.19
CA VAL A 106 -13.08 -29.12 21.33
C VAL A 106 -12.35 -29.07 22.65
N SER A 107 -13.05 -29.50 23.67
CA SER A 107 -12.52 -29.90 24.97
C SER A 107 -11.08 -30.42 24.84
N GLY A 108 -10.11 -29.67 25.35
CA GLY A 108 -8.75 -30.16 25.61
C GLY A 108 -7.58 -29.47 24.88
N PRO A 109 -6.35 -29.59 25.45
CA PRO A 109 -5.12 -29.00 24.91
C PRO A 109 -4.79 -29.45 23.47
N THR A 110 -4.10 -28.60 22.71
CA THR A 110 -3.70 -28.92 21.32
C THR A 110 -2.64 -30.03 21.28
N LYS A 111 -2.48 -30.72 20.13
CA LYS A 111 -1.41 -31.75 19.97
C LYS A 111 -0.03 -31.16 20.26
N ALA A 112 0.22 -29.91 19.87
CA ALA A 112 1.46 -29.21 20.13
C ALA A 112 1.67 -28.95 21.63
N GLU A 113 0.64 -28.50 22.35
CA GLU A 113 0.71 -28.33 23.81
C GLU A 113 0.94 -29.64 24.54
N LEU A 114 0.28 -30.71 24.10
CA LEU A 114 0.49 -32.06 24.64
C LEU A 114 1.90 -32.56 24.32
N TYR A 115 2.42 -32.30 23.12
CA TYR A 115 3.80 -32.62 22.76
C TYR A 115 4.81 -31.87 23.63
N GLU A 116 4.60 -30.58 23.89
CA GLU A 116 5.43 -29.77 24.76
C GLU A 116 5.39 -30.24 26.22
N ARG A 117 4.21 -30.60 26.73
CA ARG A 117 4.05 -31.18 28.07
C ARG A 117 4.72 -32.55 28.19
N ALA A 118 4.63 -33.36 27.14
CA ALA A 118 5.31 -34.66 27.05
C ALA A 118 6.83 -34.49 26.96
N ARG A 119 7.32 -33.48 26.22
CA ARG A 119 8.74 -33.10 26.18
C ARG A 119 9.24 -32.67 27.56
N LYS A 120 8.51 -31.82 28.27
CA LYS A 120 8.85 -31.37 29.63
C LYS A 120 8.86 -32.51 30.67
N ARG A 121 8.07 -33.55 30.45
CA ARG A 121 8.02 -34.76 31.29
C ARG A 121 8.92 -35.89 30.77
N ASN A 122 9.71 -35.64 29.74
CA ASN A 122 10.61 -36.62 29.09
C ASN A 122 9.91 -37.94 28.69
N ILE A 123 8.68 -37.84 28.17
CA ILE A 123 7.97 -39.02 27.65
C ILE A 123 8.66 -39.50 26.37
N GLU A 124 9.13 -40.75 26.41
CA GLU A 124 9.73 -41.41 25.25
C GLU A 124 8.69 -41.73 24.19
N GLY A 125 9.10 -41.77 22.92
CA GLY A 125 8.18 -42.02 21.81
C GLY A 125 7.18 -40.88 21.52
N ARG A 126 7.21 -39.76 22.26
CA ARG A 126 6.32 -38.58 22.09
C ARG A 126 6.15 -38.08 20.66
N SER A 127 7.17 -38.20 19.81
CA SER A 127 7.14 -37.75 18.40
C SER A 127 6.35 -38.68 17.49
N LYS A 128 6.16 -39.94 17.89
CA LYS A 128 5.33 -40.91 17.19
C LYS A 128 3.88 -40.93 17.70
N MET A 129 3.62 -40.33 18.86
CA MET A 129 2.30 -40.31 19.49
C MET A 129 1.33 -39.34 18.79
N SER A 130 0.09 -39.80 18.62
CA SER A 130 -1.09 -39.02 18.24
C SER A 130 -1.57 -38.13 19.40
N LYS A 131 -2.48 -37.20 19.10
CA LYS A 131 -3.04 -36.28 20.11
C LYS A 131 -3.65 -37.05 21.30
N GLY A 132 -4.41 -38.12 21.03
CA GLY A 132 -5.03 -38.94 22.06
C GLY A 132 -4.02 -39.72 22.89
N GLU A 133 -2.96 -40.24 22.28
CA GLU A 133 -1.88 -40.95 22.98
C GLU A 133 -1.09 -40.02 23.90
N LEU A 134 -0.76 -38.80 23.43
CA LEU A 134 -0.12 -37.80 24.28
C LEU A 134 -1.03 -37.39 25.46
N GLN A 135 -2.34 -37.30 25.25
CA GLN A 135 -3.29 -36.95 26.31
C GLN A 135 -3.40 -38.05 27.37
N ARG A 136 -3.42 -39.33 26.95
CA ARG A 136 -3.38 -40.48 27.87
C ARG A 136 -2.06 -40.56 28.62
N ALA A 137 -0.93 -40.40 27.93
CA ALA A 137 0.41 -40.42 28.54
C ALA A 137 0.63 -39.27 29.55
N LEU A 138 -0.15 -38.20 29.45
CA LEU A 138 -0.14 -37.06 30.36
C LEU A 138 -1.21 -37.12 31.46
N GLY A 139 -1.98 -38.22 31.56
CA GLY A 139 -3.00 -38.41 32.59
C GLY A 139 -4.31 -37.64 32.37
N GLY A 140 -4.59 -37.18 31.14
CA GLY A 140 -5.74 -36.34 30.81
C GLY A 140 -6.96 -37.09 30.24
N GLY A 141 -7.13 -38.38 30.54
CA GLY A 141 -8.23 -39.20 30.02
C GLY A 141 -9.46 -39.21 30.95
N ARG A 142 -10.61 -38.81 30.43
CA ARG A 142 -11.93 -39.38 30.76
C ARG A 142 -12.57 -39.78 29.46
#